data_AF-A0A431KSF2-F1
#
_entry.id   AF-A0A431KSF2-F1
#
_cell.length_a   1.000
_cell.length_b   1.000
_cell.length_c   1.000
_cell.angle_alpha   90.00
_cell.angle_beta   90.00
_cell.angle_gamma   90.00
#
_symmetry.space_group_name_H-M   'P 1'
#
loop_
_entity.id
_entity.type
_entity.pdbx_description
1 polymer ?
#
loop_
_entity_poly.entity_id
_entity_poly.type
_entity_poly.pdbx_seq_one_letter_code
_entity_poly.pdbx_strand_id
1 'polypeptide(L)' 'MPRRREVPKREILPDPKFGSVDLSKFMNVIMESGKKAVAERIIYGA' A
#
# COMPACT_ATOMS: atom_id res chain seq x y z
N MET A 1 -15.16 -12.17 4.19
CA MET A 1 -15.12 -12.36 5.65
C MET A 1 -15.32 -13.83 5.97
N PRO A 2 -14.28 -14.56 6.38
CA PRO A 2 -14.44 -15.97 6.72
C PRO A 2 -14.64 -16.16 8.23
N ARG A 3 -15.53 -17.09 8.59
CA ARG A 3 -15.71 -17.56 9.98
C ARG A 3 -14.94 -18.86 10.28
N ARG A 4 -14.34 -19.53 9.28
CA ARG A 4 -13.65 -20.83 9.45
C ARG A 4 -12.41 -21.06 8.55
N ARG A 5 -12.04 -20.13 7.65
CA ARG A 5 -10.90 -20.29 6.71
C ARG A 5 -9.91 -19.14 6.86
N GLU A 6 -8.62 -19.42 6.70
CA GLU A 6 -7.60 -18.38 6.61
C GLU A 6 -7.83 -17.52 5.36
N VAL A 7 -7.71 -16.20 5.52
CA VAL A 7 -7.76 -15.26 4.39
C VAL A 7 -6.40 -15.30 3.71
N PRO A 8 -6.30 -15.62 2.41
CA PRO A 8 -5.03 -15.52 1.70
C PRO A 8 -4.52 -14.08 1.76
N LYS A 9 -3.23 -13.92 2.04
CA LYS A 9 -2.59 -12.60 2.01
C LYS A 9 -2.66 -12.07 0.58
N ARG A 10 -3.12 -10.82 0.43
CA ARG A 10 -3.12 -10.15 -0.87
C ARG A 10 -1.69 -9.81 -1.24
N GLU A 11 -1.29 -10.15 -2.46
CA GLU A 11 -0.02 -9.70 -3.02
C GLU A 11 -0.10 -8.21 -3.34
N ILE A 12 0.98 -7.50 -3.04
CA ILE A 12 1.07 -6.04 -3.21
C ILE A 12 2.18 -5.81 -4.22
N LEU A 13 1.90 -4.97 -5.22
CA LEU A 13 2.89 -4.57 -6.20
C LEU A 13 3.97 -3.69 -5.53
N PRO A 14 5.26 -3.88 -5.88
CA PRO A 14 6.32 -3.05 -5.36
C PRO A 14 6.16 -1.59 -5.77
N ASP A 15 6.72 -0.69 -4.97
CA ASP A 15 6.73 0.75 -5.23
C ASP A 15 7.37 1.06 -6.60
N PRO A 16 6.78 1.93 -7.44
CA PRO A 16 7.29 2.19 -8.79
C PRO A 16 8.61 2.96 -8.82
N LYS A 17 8.98 3.67 -7.74
CA LYS A 17 10.18 4.49 -7.68
C LYS A 17 11.36 3.74 -7.06
N PHE A 18 11.12 2.99 -5.98
CA PHE A 18 12.15 2.30 -5.22
C PHE A 18 12.08 0.78 -5.31
N GLY A 19 11.07 0.21 -5.97
CA GLY A 19 10.89 -1.24 -6.07
C GLY A 19 10.59 -1.94 -4.74
N SER A 20 10.38 -1.17 -3.66
CA SER A 20 10.19 -1.71 -2.32
C SER A 20 8.72 -2.06 -2.07
N VAL A 21 8.48 -3.29 -1.62
CA VAL A 21 7.15 -3.75 -1.21
C VAL A 21 6.72 -3.09 0.10
N ASP A 22 7.66 -2.77 0.98
CA ASP A 22 7.35 -2.18 2.28
C ASP A 22 6.97 -0.71 2.16
N LEU A 23 7.58 0.03 1.23
CA LEU A 23 7.11 1.38 0.88
C LEU A 23 5.71 1.36 0.28
N SER A 24 5.41 0.39 -0.60
CA SER A 24 4.08 0.23 -1.18
C SER A 24 3.02 -0.08 -0.11
N LYS A 25 3.35 -0.94 0.88
CA LYS A 25 2.49 -1.17 2.06
C LYS A 25 2.27 0.11 2.86
N PHE A 26 3.34 0.85 3.16
CA PHE A 26 3.27 2.08 3.94
C PHE A 26 2.40 3.14 3.25
N MET A 27 2.56 3.29 1.93
CA MET A 27 1.73 4.16 1.09
C MET A 27 0.25 3.77 1.14
N ASN A 28 -0.07 2.48 1.07
CA ASN A 28 -1.44 2.00 1.16
C ASN A 28 -2.08 2.22 2.55
N VAL A 29 -1.28 2.26 3.62
CA VAL A 29 -1.75 2.55 4.97
C VAL A 29 -2.04 4.05 5.17
N ILE A 30 -1.20 4.92 4.61
CA ILE A 30 -1.38 6.38 4.69
C ILE A 30 -2.50 6.87 3.74
N MET A 31 -2.74 6.14 2.65
CA MET A 31 -3.69 6.54 1.63
C MET A 31 -5.13 6.59 2.17
N GLU A 32 -5.70 7.79 2.19
CA GLU A 32 -7.09 8.03 2.56
C GLU A 32 -8.00 8.14 1.33
N SER A 33 -9.18 7.52 1.39
CA SER A 33 -10.19 7.54 0.31
C SER A 33 -9.68 7.09 -1.07
N GLY A 34 -8.62 6.27 -1.14
CA GLY A 34 -8.03 5.83 -2.42
C GLY A 34 -7.21 6.90 -3.16
N LYS A 35 -6.84 8.00 -2.49
CA LYS A 35 -6.09 9.10 -3.09
C LYS A 35 -4.59 8.79 -3.19
N LYS A 36 -4.21 7.93 -4.14
CA LYS A 36 -2.81 7.49 -4.31
C LYS A 36 -1.84 8.64 -4.63
N ALA A 37 -2.23 9.57 -5.49
CA ALA A 37 -1.40 10.72 -5.85
C ALA A 37 -1.07 11.64 -4.64
N VAL A 38 -1.98 11.74 -3.67
CA VAL A 38 -1.74 12.52 -2.43
C VAL A 38 -0.79 11.77 -1.52
N ALA A 39 -0.98 10.45 -1.34
CA ALA A 39 -0.08 9.61 -0.55
C ALA A 39 1.34 9.58 -1.13
N GLU A 40 1.48 9.48 -2.47
CA GLU A 40 2.77 9.56 -3.16
C GLU A 40 3.48 10.90 -2.92
N ARG A 41 2.74 12.02 -2.98
CA ARG A 41 3.30 13.34 -2.70
C ARG A 41 3.76 13.50 -1.25
N ILE A 42 3.04 12.92 -0.29
CA ILE A 42 3.42 12.97 1.13
C ILE A 42 4.69 12.15 1.36
N ILE A 43 4.77 10.94 0.79
CA ILE A 43 5.91 10.03 1.02
C ILE A 43 7.17 10.45 0.26
N TYR A 44 7.03 10.85 -1.00
CA TYR A 44 8.20 11.26 -1.81
C TYR A 44 8.55 12.74 -1.67
N GLY A 45 7.64 13.55 -1.13
CA GLY A 45 7.87 14.97 -0.87
C GLY A 45 8.42 15.28 0.52
N ALA A 46 8.48 14.27 1.40
CA ALA A 46 9.29 14.29 2.62
C ALA A 46 10.77 14.04 2.29
#